data_AF-A0AAV1P1C6-F1
#
_entry.id   AF-A0AAV1P1C6-F1
#
_cell.length_a   1.000
_cell.length_b   1.000
_cell.length_c   1.000
_cell.angle_alpha   90.00
_cell.angle_beta   90.00
_cell.angle_gamma   90.00
#
_symmetry.space_group_name_H-M   'P 1'
#
loop_
_entity.id
_entity.type
_entity.pdbx_description
1 polymer ?
#
loop_
_entity_poly.entity_id
_entity_poly.type
_entity_poly.pdbx_seq_one_letter_code
_entity_poly.pdbx_strand_id
1 'polypeptide(L)'
;MKKTKGEHPPPTASFYSSCTLTHSELTLHTPPQNIEDCCSMSALQCYRANLQVFNSQDRKMSKLIKSLNSHITVRGLDFCDSGAAEPNCTECHLHPKENANEFFNRLESFIQKAITRLTVD
;
A
#
# COMPACT_ATOMS: atom_id res chain seq x y z
N MET A 1 -13.85 -66.33 -19.88
CA MET A 1 -13.60 -66.37 -18.41
C MET A 1 -13.68 -64.94 -17.88
N LYS A 2 -14.18 -64.73 -16.65
CA LYS A 2 -14.65 -63.45 -16.10
C LYS A 2 -13.54 -62.61 -15.42
N LYS A 3 -13.78 -61.27 -15.38
CA LYS A 3 -13.26 -60.19 -14.48
C LYS A 3 -11.78 -59.76 -14.68
N THR A 4 -11.39 -58.47 -14.54
CA THR A 4 -11.84 -57.45 -13.57
C THR A 4 -11.54 -56.01 -14.03
N LYS A 5 -12.39 -55.08 -13.57
CA LYS A 5 -12.27 -53.60 -13.60
C LYS A 5 -11.08 -53.14 -12.74
N GLY A 6 -10.32 -52.15 -13.20
CA GLY A 6 -9.23 -51.54 -12.43
C GLY A 6 -8.94 -50.12 -12.92
N GLU A 7 -9.02 -49.19 -11.98
CA GLU A 7 -8.85 -47.73 -12.06
C GLU A 7 -7.74 -47.22 -12.99
N HIS A 8 -8.04 -46.12 -13.68
CA HIS A 8 -7.07 -45.24 -14.31
C HIS A 8 -6.77 -44.10 -13.32
N PRO A 9 -5.56 -43.96 -12.76
CA PRO A 9 -5.19 -42.73 -12.07
C PRO A 9 -4.85 -41.63 -13.10
N PRO A 10 -5.32 -40.38 -12.89
CA PRO A 10 -5.03 -39.25 -13.77
C PRO A 10 -3.62 -38.67 -13.53
N PRO A 11 -3.07 -37.91 -14.49
CA PRO A 11 -1.70 -37.43 -14.46
C PRO A 11 -1.47 -36.43 -13.32
N THR A 12 -0.30 -36.54 -12.69
CA THR A 12 0.22 -35.68 -11.63
C THR A 12 0.28 -34.22 -12.06
N ALA A 13 -0.76 -33.45 -11.71
CA ALA A 13 -0.67 -32.01 -11.58
C ALA A 13 -0.15 -31.71 -10.16
N SER A 14 1.17 -31.61 -10.02
CA SER A 14 1.79 -31.01 -8.86
C SER A 14 1.36 -29.54 -8.79
N PHE A 15 0.35 -29.30 -7.97
CA PHE A 15 -0.02 -28.06 -7.27
C PHE A 15 0.89 -26.85 -7.57
N TYR A 16 0.56 -26.08 -8.61
CA TYR A 16 0.81 -24.64 -8.54
C TYR A 16 -0.15 -24.11 -7.49
N SER A 17 0.37 -23.86 -6.28
CA SER A 17 -0.32 -23.08 -5.28
C SER A 17 -0.52 -21.68 -5.88
N SER A 18 -1.68 -21.47 -6.49
CA SER A 18 -2.07 -20.18 -7.01
C SER A 18 -2.31 -19.29 -5.79
N CYS A 19 -1.29 -18.53 -5.37
CA CYS A 19 -1.43 -17.48 -4.36
C CYS A 19 -2.30 -16.36 -4.92
N THR A 20 -3.61 -16.59 -5.01
CA THR A 20 -4.59 -15.51 -5.09
C THR A 20 -4.86 -15.06 -3.65
N LEU A 21 -3.89 -14.34 -3.09
CA LEU A 21 -4.01 -13.71 -1.79
C LEU A 21 -5.24 -12.80 -1.86
N THR A 22 -6.29 -13.15 -1.13
CA THR A 22 -7.51 -12.35 -1.10
C THR A 22 -7.16 -10.99 -0.49
N HIS A 23 -7.72 -9.87 -0.97
CA HIS A 23 -7.40 -8.53 -0.43
C HIS A 23 -7.53 -8.44 1.10
N SER A 24 -8.32 -9.32 1.73
CA SER A 24 -8.47 -9.47 3.18
C SER A 24 -7.24 -10.00 3.93
N GLU A 25 -6.37 -10.77 3.28
CA GLU A 25 -5.17 -11.36 3.90
C GLU A 25 -3.91 -10.49 3.67
N LEU A 26 -4.04 -9.45 2.84
CA LEU A 26 -2.94 -8.56 2.51
C LEU A 26 -2.63 -7.65 3.69
N THR A 27 -1.37 -7.70 4.14
CA THR A 27 -0.84 -6.80 5.16
C THR A 27 0.20 -5.87 4.56
N LEU A 28 0.12 -4.60 4.92
CA LEU A 28 0.87 -3.50 4.31
C LEU A 28 1.62 -2.74 5.39
N HIS A 29 2.87 -2.36 5.08
CA HIS A 29 3.59 -1.43 5.93
C HIS A 29 2.86 -0.09 5.93
N THR A 30 2.35 0.30 7.10
CA THR A 30 1.42 1.42 7.22
C THR A 30 2.02 2.46 8.13
N PRO A 31 2.34 3.67 7.62
CA PRO A 31 2.74 4.79 8.45
C PRO A 31 1.76 5.03 9.64
N PRO A 32 2.24 5.62 10.75
CA PRO A 32 1.35 5.96 11.86
C PRO A 32 0.27 6.94 11.42
N GLN A 33 -0.86 6.98 12.14
CA GLN A 33 -1.96 7.93 11.84
C GLN A 33 -1.49 9.39 11.92
N ASN A 34 -0.67 9.70 12.92
CA ASN A 34 -0.15 11.04 13.17
C ASN A 34 1.28 11.13 12.66
N ILE A 35 1.44 11.52 11.40
CA ILE A 35 2.74 11.73 10.76
C ILE A 35 3.22 13.16 11.08
N GLU A 36 4.43 13.26 11.63
CA GLU A 36 5.13 14.53 11.81
C GLU A 36 5.35 15.20 10.46
N ASP A 37 5.27 16.53 10.45
CA ASP A 37 5.24 17.32 9.21
C ASP A 37 6.42 17.02 8.30
N CYS A 38 7.64 17.04 8.86
CA CYS A 38 8.85 16.74 8.11
C CYS A 38 8.98 15.26 7.66
N CYS A 39 8.13 14.35 8.16
CA CYS A 39 8.09 12.95 7.72
C CYS A 39 6.99 12.65 6.71
N SER A 40 6.21 13.65 6.30
CA SER A 40 5.14 13.51 5.33
C SER A 40 5.64 12.93 4.00
N MET A 41 6.81 13.36 3.53
CA MET A 41 7.39 12.83 2.29
C MET A 41 7.85 11.37 2.42
N SER A 42 8.44 10.97 3.55
CA SER A 42 8.78 9.57 3.82
C SER A 42 7.52 8.69 3.88
N ALA A 43 6.47 9.16 4.56
CA ALA A 43 5.20 8.45 4.64
C ALA A 43 4.54 8.30 3.25
N LEU A 44 4.56 9.34 2.42
CA LEU A 44 4.05 9.28 1.04
C LEU A 44 4.78 8.22 0.20
N GLN A 45 6.11 8.15 0.32
CA GLN A 45 6.90 7.12 -0.35
C GLN A 45 6.48 5.72 0.12
N CYS A 46 6.24 5.54 1.42
CA CYS A 46 5.79 4.26 1.97
C CYS A 46 4.41 3.85 1.44
N TYR A 47 3.43 4.76 1.41
CA TYR A 47 2.13 4.49 0.82
C TYR A 47 2.23 4.10 -0.66
N ARG A 48 3.03 4.82 -1.45
CA ARG A 48 3.25 4.51 -2.87
C ARG A 48 3.87 3.14 -3.06
N ALA A 49 4.88 2.77 -2.26
CA ALA A 49 5.55 1.48 -2.35
C ALA A 49 4.58 0.32 -2.06
N ASN A 50 3.78 0.44 -0.99
CA ASN A 50 2.79 -0.57 -0.64
C ASN A 50 1.66 -0.67 -1.67
N LEU A 51 1.26 0.44 -2.30
CA LEU A 51 0.23 0.41 -3.33
C LEU A 51 0.63 -0.36 -4.60
N GLN A 52 1.93 -0.59 -4.84
CA GLN A 52 2.39 -1.36 -6.00
C GLN A 52 1.96 -2.83 -5.95
N VAL A 53 1.66 -3.36 -4.76
CA VAL A 53 1.20 -4.75 -4.62
C VAL A 53 -0.19 -4.95 -5.22
N PHE A 54 -0.99 -3.89 -5.28
CA PHE A 54 -2.26 -3.91 -5.99
C PHE A 54 -1.96 -3.77 -7.47
N ASN A 55 -2.16 -4.86 -8.21
CA ASN A 55 -1.90 -4.91 -9.65
C ASN A 55 -2.54 -3.68 -10.34
N SER A 56 -1.72 -2.96 -11.10
CA SER A 56 -2.09 -1.72 -11.80
C SER A 56 -3.22 -1.88 -12.84
N GLN A 57 -3.67 -3.10 -13.09
CA GLN A 57 -4.86 -3.40 -13.91
C GLN A 57 -6.16 -2.87 -13.28
N ASP A 58 -6.22 -2.66 -11.96
CA ASP A 58 -7.34 -1.95 -11.36
C ASP A 58 -7.27 -0.45 -11.70
N ARG A 59 -8.25 0.02 -12.48
CA ARG A 59 -8.33 1.41 -12.93
C ARG A 59 -8.42 2.41 -11.78
N LYS A 60 -9.05 2.06 -10.66
CA LYS A 60 -9.15 2.94 -9.48
C LYS A 60 -7.81 3.02 -8.78
N MET A 61 -7.11 1.90 -8.59
CA MET A 61 -5.76 1.88 -8.00
C MET A 61 -4.75 2.64 -8.86
N SER A 62 -4.81 2.46 -10.19
CA SER A 62 -3.98 3.24 -11.11
C SER A 62 -4.23 4.75 -10.98
N LYS A 63 -5.49 5.18 -10.86
CA LYS A 63 -5.83 6.60 -10.63
C LYS A 63 -5.32 7.10 -9.28
N LEU A 64 -5.47 6.31 -8.22
CA LEU A 64 -4.97 6.66 -6.88
C LEU A 64 -3.45 6.86 -6.89
N ILE A 65 -2.70 5.90 -7.43
CA ILE A 65 -1.23 5.99 -7.55
C ILE A 65 -0.83 7.23 -8.36
N LYS A 66 -1.51 7.50 -9.49
CA LYS A 66 -1.27 8.72 -10.29
C LYS A 66 -1.56 9.99 -9.50
N SER A 67 -2.65 10.02 -8.74
CA SER A 67 -3.00 11.17 -7.89
C SER A 67 -1.92 11.40 -6.83
N LEU A 68 -1.49 10.34 -6.15
CA LEU A 68 -0.44 10.40 -5.15
C LEU A 68 0.90 10.85 -5.72
N ASN A 69 1.18 10.54 -6.99
CA ASN A 69 2.38 10.98 -7.71
C ASN A 69 2.27 12.40 -8.29
N SER A 70 1.12 13.05 -8.19
CA SER A 70 0.93 14.39 -8.76
C SER A 70 1.80 15.41 -8.02
N HIS A 71 2.29 16.41 -8.77
CA HIS A 71 3.07 17.52 -8.19
C HIS A 71 2.27 18.28 -7.13
N ILE A 72 0.94 18.36 -7.26
CA ILE A 72 0.07 19.04 -6.29
C ILE A 72 0.11 18.28 -4.96
N THR A 73 -0.05 16.96 -4.98
CA THR A 73 0.04 16.14 -3.76
C THR A 73 1.42 16.21 -3.13
N VAL A 74 2.49 16.16 -3.93
CA VAL A 74 3.86 16.32 -3.43
C VAL A 74 4.03 17.68 -2.75
N ARG A 75 3.64 18.77 -3.41
CA ARG A 75 3.72 20.12 -2.84
C ARG A 75 2.90 20.26 -1.56
N GLY A 76 1.73 19.63 -1.48
CA GLY A 76 0.88 19.64 -0.29
C GLY A 76 1.44 18.87 0.91
N LEU A 77 2.50 18.10 0.71
CA LEU A 77 3.13 17.26 1.72
C LEU A 77 4.60 17.62 1.96
N ASP A 78 5.22 18.40 1.08
CA ASP A 78 6.60 18.87 1.16
C ASP A 78 6.71 20.11 2.06
N PHE A 79 6.29 19.94 3.32
CA PHE A 79 6.36 20.98 4.34
C PHE A 79 7.20 20.46 5.51
N CYS A 80 8.41 20.97 5.61
CA CYS A 80 9.25 20.83 6.79
C CYS A 80 9.76 22.21 7.17
N ASP A 81 9.58 22.59 8.43
CA ASP A 81 10.24 23.79 8.95
C ASP A 81 11.74 23.53 9.02
N SER A 82 12.49 24.24 8.17
CA SER A 82 13.94 24.13 8.00
C SER A 82 14.77 24.52 9.23
N GLY A 83 14.11 24.83 10.36
CA GLY A 83 14.73 25.08 11.67
C GLY A 83 14.81 23.85 12.58
N ALA A 84 14.13 22.74 12.24
CA ALA A 84 14.26 21.49 12.97
C ALA A 84 15.48 20.70 12.45
N ALA A 85 16.23 20.07 13.35
CA ALA A 85 17.23 19.08 12.96
C ALA A 85 16.58 18.02 12.05
N GLU A 86 17.35 17.48 11.08
CA GLU A 86 16.90 16.42 10.17
C GLU A 86 16.02 15.41 10.94
N PRO A 87 14.72 15.33 10.66
CA PRO A 87 13.82 14.48 11.42
C PRO A 87 14.24 13.02 11.24
N ASN A 88 14.28 12.27 12.34
CA ASN A 88 14.52 10.84 12.25
C ASN A 88 13.24 10.12 11.84
N CYS A 89 12.87 10.22 10.57
CA CYS A 89 11.68 9.59 10.03
C CYS A 89 11.86 8.07 9.93
N THR A 90 10.90 7.32 10.43
CA THR A 90 10.90 5.86 10.35
C THR A 90 10.90 5.39 8.89
N GLU A 91 11.77 4.42 8.58
CA GLU A 91 11.79 3.78 7.26
C GLU A 91 10.54 2.92 7.03
N CYS A 92 10.08 2.85 5.78
CA CYS A 92 8.80 2.21 5.45
C CYS A 92 8.66 0.78 5.97
N HIS A 93 9.70 -0.05 5.82
CA HIS A 93 9.67 -1.46 6.23
C HIS A 93 9.67 -1.67 7.76
N LEU A 94 9.96 -0.63 8.53
CA LEU A 94 9.91 -0.64 10.00
C LEU A 94 8.53 -0.25 10.55
N HIS A 95 7.65 0.30 9.70
CA HIS A 95 6.27 0.55 10.09
C HIS A 95 5.51 -0.76 10.36
N PRO A 96 4.51 -0.73 11.26
CA PRO A 96 3.66 -1.88 11.52
C PRO A 96 2.96 -2.34 10.23
N LYS A 97 2.76 -3.66 10.14
CA LYS A 97 1.96 -4.27 9.09
C LYS A 97 0.51 -4.26 9.51
N GLU A 98 -0.32 -3.52 8.78
CA GLU A 98 -1.76 -3.42 9.01
C GLU A 98 -2.53 -4.07 7.87
N ASN A 99 -3.78 -4.44 8.12
CA ASN A 99 -4.67 -4.92 7.06
C ASN A 99 -5.00 -3.80 6.05
N ALA A 100 -5.49 -4.17 4.87
CA ALA A 100 -5.80 -3.23 3.80
C ALA A 100 -6.81 -2.13 4.22
N ASN A 101 -7.80 -2.44 5.06
CA ASN A 101 -8.80 -1.45 5.50
C ASN A 101 -8.13 -0.35 6.32
N GLU A 102 -7.35 -0.75 7.33
CA GLU A 102 -6.60 0.20 8.15
C GLU A 102 -5.61 1.02 7.30
N PHE A 103 -4.90 0.39 6.37
CA PHE A 103 -4.00 1.09 5.45
C PHE A 103 -4.72 2.20 4.67
N PHE A 104 -5.90 1.91 4.09
CA PHE A 104 -6.64 2.91 3.32
C PHE A 104 -7.25 4.01 4.20
N ASN A 105 -7.68 3.70 5.43
CA ASN A 105 -8.17 4.72 6.38
C ASN A 105 -7.06 5.73 6.75
N ARG A 106 -5.84 5.24 7.01
CA ARG A 106 -4.70 6.11 7.30
C ARG A 106 -4.26 6.90 6.07
N LEU A 107 -4.28 6.28 4.89
CA LEU A 107 -3.99 6.97 3.63
C LEU A 107 -5.00 8.10 3.35
N GLU A 108 -6.29 7.86 3.57
CA GLU A 108 -7.33 8.89 3.40
C GLU A 108 -7.06 10.07 4.34
N SER A 109 -6.83 9.80 5.62
CA SER A 109 -6.51 10.83 6.62
C SER A 109 -5.26 11.64 6.24
N PHE A 110 -4.24 10.96 5.72
CA PHE A 110 -3.00 11.57 5.27
C PHE A 110 -3.22 12.49 4.06
N ILE A 111 -4.01 12.07 3.07
CA ILE A 111 -4.36 12.89 1.90
C ILE A 111 -5.21 14.09 2.33
N GLN A 112 -6.16 13.91 3.25
CA GLN A 112 -6.98 15.00 3.78
C GLN A 112 -6.09 16.07 4.45
N LYS A 113 -5.09 15.67 5.23
CA LYS A 113 -4.09 16.60 5.81
C LYS A 113 -3.36 17.40 4.72
N ALA A 114 -2.96 16.78 3.62
CA ALA A 114 -2.33 17.44 2.49
C ALA A 114 -3.26 18.49 1.84
N ILE A 115 -4.53 18.11 1.63
CA ILE A 115 -5.53 18.99 1.03
C ILE A 115 -5.80 20.20 1.93
N THR A 116 -6.02 19.97 3.24
CA THR A 116 -6.25 21.05 4.20
C THR A 116 -5.13 22.08 4.18
N ARG A 117 -3.87 21.64 4.06
CA ARG A 117 -2.72 22.55 3.97
C ARG A 117 -2.70 23.36 2.69
N LEU A 118 -3.01 22.74 1.55
CA LEU A 118 -3.11 23.42 0.25
C LEU A 118 -4.25 24.44 0.17
N THR A 119 -5.26 24.33 1.03
CA THR A 119 -6.42 25.25 1.06
C THR A 119 -6.27 26.41 2.04
N VAL A 120 -5.21 26.43 2.86
CA VAL A 120 -4.96 27.46 3.90
C VAL A 120 -3.97 28.53 3.42
N ASP A 121 -3.52 28.46 2.15
CA ASP A 121 -2.79 29.52 1.45
C ASP A 121 -3.73 30.60 0.86
#